data_AF-A0A2E7R9P5-F1
#
_entry.id   AF-A0A2E7R9P5-F1
#
_cell.length_a   1.000
_cell.length_b   1.000
_cell.length_c   1.000
_cell.angle_alpha   90.00
_cell.angle_beta   90.00
_cell.angle_gamma   90.00
#
_symmetry.space_group_name_H-M   'P 1'
#
loop_
_entity.id
_entity.type
_entity.pdbx_description
1 polymer ?
#
loop_
_entity_poly.entity_id
_entity_poly.type
_entity_poly.pdbx_seq_one_letter_code
_entity_poly.pdbx_strand_id
1 'polypeptide(L)'
;MIVSRTPYRISLFGGGSDYPAWYRRYGGKGFGFAINKYCYISIRELPPFFEHKHRIVYSSIELVNEMSEIQHPSVRAILQQEEPKVGLE
;
A
#
# COMPACT_ATOMS: atom_id res chain seq x y z
N MET A 1 1.63 -17.65 -2.17
CA MET A 1 0.87 -16.67 -1.36
C MET A 1 1.79 -16.13 -0.29
N ILE A 2 1.99 -14.81 -0.26
CA ILE A 2 2.77 -14.07 0.73
C ILE A 2 1.80 -13.18 1.49
N VAL A 3 1.94 -13.10 2.81
CA VAL A 3 1.12 -12.21 3.65
C VAL A 3 2.06 -11.37 4.51
N SER A 4 1.85 -10.06 4.49
CA SER A 4 2.52 -9.11 5.36
C SER A 4 1.52 -8.49 6.33
N ARG A 5 1.99 -8.16 7.53
CA ARG A 5 1.22 -7.40 8.52
C ARG A 5 2.04 -6.21 9.01
N THR A 6 1.42 -5.04 9.03
CA THR A 6 2.02 -3.82 9.56
C THR A 6 1.19 -3.33 10.75
N PRO A 7 1.79 -3.08 11.93
CA PRO A 7 1.04 -2.60 13.06
C PRO A 7 0.53 -1.16 12.83
N TYR A 8 -0.69 -0.88 13.27
CA TYR A 8 -1.14 0.50 13.42
C TYR A 8 -0.36 1.19 14.53
N ARG A 9 -0.41 2.53 14.55
CA ARG A 9 0.28 3.36 15.54
C ARG A 9 -0.67 4.34 16.22
N ILE A 10 -0.38 4.66 17.47
CA ILE A 10 -0.91 5.83 18.16
C ILE A 10 0.21 6.88 18.21
N SER A 11 -0.07 8.07 17.67
CA SER A 11 0.80 9.24 17.84
C SER A 11 0.36 10.01 19.08
N LEU A 12 1.27 10.17 20.03
CA LEU A 12 1.03 10.90 21.27
C LEU A 12 1.37 12.37 21.14
N PHE A 13 2.53 12.68 20.53
CA PHE A 13 3.02 14.05 20.40
C PHE A 13 3.64 14.31 19.03
N GLY A 14 3.69 15.59 18.66
CA GLY A 14 4.39 16.04 17.44
C GLY A 14 3.58 15.89 16.15
N GLY A 15 2.29 15.60 16.25
CA GLY A 15 1.39 15.58 15.09
C GLY A 15 1.39 16.93 14.38
N GLY A 16 1.53 16.90 13.05
CA GLY A 16 1.61 18.11 12.22
C GLY A 16 3.02 18.68 12.07
N SER A 17 3.96 18.31 12.95
CA SER A 17 5.37 18.73 12.80
C SER A 17 6.06 18.07 11.60
N ASP A 18 5.48 17.01 11.06
CA ASP A 18 5.88 16.28 9.85
C ASP A 18 5.36 16.92 8.55
N TYR A 19 4.58 18.00 8.63
CA TYR A 19 4.09 18.70 7.46
C TYR A 19 5.21 19.50 6.77
N PRO A 20 5.34 19.47 5.42
CA PRO A 20 6.44 20.12 4.70
C PRO A 20 6.63 21.61 4.99
N ALA A 21 5.54 22.35 5.21
CA ALA A 21 5.62 23.78 5.55
C ALA A 21 6.26 24.04 6.92
N TRP A 22 6.21 23.05 7.83
CA TRP A 22 6.75 23.15 9.18
C TRP A 22 8.16 22.57 9.29
N TYR A 23 8.35 21.29 8.95
CA TYR A 23 9.62 20.61 9.24
C TYR A 23 10.81 21.21 8.48
N ARG A 24 10.58 21.77 7.28
CA ARG A 24 11.65 22.39 6.49
C ARG A 24 12.26 23.62 7.16
N ARG A 25 11.51 24.29 8.05
CA ARG A 25 11.95 25.50 8.75
C ARG A 25 12.35 25.25 10.20
N TYR A 26 11.63 24.37 10.90
CA TYR A 26 11.77 24.20 12.36
C TYR A 26 12.22 22.78 12.77
N GLY A 27 12.36 21.86 11.81
CA GLY A 27 12.50 20.43 12.07
C GLY A 27 11.18 19.75 12.44
N GLY A 28 11.15 18.43 12.33
CA GLY A 28 10.01 17.59 12.70
C GLY A 28 10.38 16.61 13.80
N LYS A 29 9.50 16.41 14.78
CA LYS A 29 9.67 15.43 15.85
C LYS A 29 8.31 14.83 16.18
N GLY A 30 8.20 13.51 16.11
CA GLY A 30 7.00 12.78 16.51
C GLY A 30 7.33 11.75 17.58
N PHE A 31 6.40 11.52 18.50
CA PHE A 31 6.49 10.43 19.48
C PHE A 31 5.19 9.62 19.46
N GLY A 32 5.33 8.31 19.44
CA GLY A 32 4.22 7.38 19.38
C GLY A 32 4.71 5.94 19.45
N PHE A 33 3.77 5.01 19.46
CA PHE A 33 4.06 3.58 19.55
C PHE A 33 3.11 2.76 18.67
N ALA A 34 3.59 1.60 18.25
CA ALA A 34 2.79 0.60 17.57
C ALA A 34 1.82 -0.08 18.54
N ILE A 35 0.61 -0.38 18.10
CA ILE A 35 -0.39 -1.09 18.90
C ILE A 35 -0.61 -2.51 18.38
N ASN A 36 -1.25 -3.36 19.19
CA ASN A 36 -1.61 -4.73 18.85
C ASN A 36 -2.81 -4.82 17.86
N LYS A 37 -2.84 -3.94 16.87
CA LYS A 37 -3.82 -3.89 15.76
C LYS A 37 -3.01 -3.80 14.47
N TYR A 38 -3.44 -4.50 13.42
CA TYR A 38 -2.61 -4.68 12.23
C TYR A 38 -3.40 -4.46 10.94
N CYS A 39 -2.75 -3.84 9.97
CA CYS A 39 -3.16 -3.85 8.57
C CYS A 39 -2.50 -5.05 7.88
N TYR A 40 -3.29 -5.83 7.15
CA TYR A 40 -2.83 -7.02 6.43
C TYR A 40 -2.86 -6.76 4.93
N ILE A 41 -1.80 -7.17 4.25
CA ILE A 41 -1.74 -7.20 2.80
C ILE A 41 -1.32 -8.61 2.41
N SER A 42 -2.10 -9.25 1.55
CA SER A 42 -1.77 -10.54 0.94
C SER A 42 -1.51 -10.35 -0.54
N ILE A 43 -0.60 -11.16 -1.07
CA ILE A 43 -0.34 -11.24 -2.50
C ILE A 43 -0.12 -12.69 -2.92
N ARG A 44 -0.64 -13.06 -4.08
CA ARG A 44 -0.37 -14.34 -4.73
C ARG A 44 -0.35 -14.16 -6.24
N GLU A 45 0.23 -15.14 -6.92
CA GLU A 45 0.08 -15.26 -8.36
C GLU A 45 -1.39 -15.57 -8.67
N LEU A 46 -1.95 -14.82 -9.61
CA LEU A 46 -3.29 -15.06 -10.14
C LEU A 46 -3.18 -16.15 -11.22
N PRO A 47 -3.89 -17.28 -11.08
CA PRO A 47 -3.88 -18.33 -12.10
C PRO A 47 -4.32 -17.80 -13.48
N PRO A 48 -3.71 -18.25 -14.59
CA PRO A 48 -3.89 -17.66 -15.91
C PRO A 48 -5.21 -18.07 -16.63
N PHE A 49 -6.23 -18.49 -15.88
CA PHE A 49 -7.53 -18.90 -16.44
C PHE A 49 -8.63 -17.85 -16.27
N PHE A 50 -8.33 -16.70 -15.66
CA PHE A 50 -9.24 -15.55 -15.56
C PHE A 50 -9.09 -14.62 -16.77
N GLU A 51 -10.14 -13.87 -17.10
CA GLU A 51 -10.14 -12.88 -18.20
C GLU A 51 -9.26 -11.66 -17.93
N HIS A 52 -8.86 -11.45 -16.67
CA HIS A 52 -8.01 -10.34 -16.23
C HIS A 52 -6.66 -10.87 -15.74
N LYS A 53 -5.61 -10.08 -15.95
CA LYS A 53 -4.25 -10.39 -15.50
C LYS A 53 -4.01 -10.07 -14.02
N HIS A 54 -4.62 -9.00 -13.51
CA HIS A 54 -4.44 -8.57 -12.12
C HIS A 54 -5.79 -8.34 -11.45
N ARG A 55 -5.86 -8.69 -10.16
CA ARG A 55 -7.03 -8.47 -9.32
C ARG A 55 -6.62 -7.73 -8.05
N ILE A 56 -7.08 -6.50 -7.87
CA ILE A 56 -6.75 -5.69 -6.71
C ILE A 56 -8.01 -5.51 -5.86
N VAL A 57 -7.95 -5.89 -4.59
CA VAL A 57 -9.09 -5.84 -3.67
C VAL A 57 -8.77 -4.95 -2.48
N TYR A 58 -9.55 -3.89 -2.31
CA TYR A 58 -9.54 -2.98 -1.17
C TYR A 58 -10.99 -2.53 -0.90
N SER A 59 -11.24 -1.24 -0.65
CA SER A 59 -12.61 -0.69 -0.58
C SER A 59 -13.39 -0.85 -1.90
N SER A 60 -12.72 -1.22 -2.98
CA SER A 60 -13.29 -1.61 -4.27
C SER A 60 -12.51 -2.80 -4.87
N ILE A 61 -13.08 -3.39 -5.92
CA ILE A 61 -12.45 -4.47 -6.67
C ILE A 61 -12.06 -3.91 -8.04
N GLU A 62 -10.79 -4.05 -8.41
CA GLU A 62 -10.26 -3.72 -9.73
C GLU A 62 -9.81 -5.01 -10.43
N LEU A 63 -10.34 -5.26 -11.63
CA LEU A 63 -9.95 -6.37 -12.50
C LEU A 63 -9.34 -5.77 -13.76
N VAL A 64 -8.03 -5.90 -13.94
CA VAL A 64 -7.30 -5.17 -15.00
C VAL A 64 -6.32 -6.09 -15.73
N ASN A 65 -5.97 -5.72 -16.96
CA ASN A 65 -4.98 -6.44 -17.76
C ASN A 65 -3.63 -5.72 -17.78
N GLU A 66 -3.65 -4.39 -17.76
CA GLU A 66 -2.47 -3.54 -17.74
C GLU A 66 -2.33 -2.80 -16.41
N MET A 67 -1.10 -2.69 -15.89
CA MET A 67 -0.85 -2.03 -14.61
C MET A 67 -1.22 -0.54 -14.63
N SER A 68 -1.23 0.09 -15.80
CA SER A 68 -1.65 1.49 -15.99
C SER A 68 -3.15 1.71 -15.73
N GLU A 69 -3.98 0.67 -15.84
CA GLU A 69 -5.43 0.76 -15.62
C GLU A 69 -5.78 0.82 -14.12
N ILE A 70 -4.84 0.43 -13.26
CA ILE A 70 -5.02 0.42 -11.80
C ILE A 70 -5.30 1.85 -11.30
N GLN A 71 -6.40 2.02 -10.59
CA GLN A 71 -6.83 3.27 -9.97
C GLN A 71 -6.18 3.46 -8.61
N HIS A 72 -5.98 2.39 -7.84
CA HIS A 72 -5.29 2.50 -6.55
C HIS A 72 -3.84 2.99 -6.72
N PRO A 73 -3.50 4.21 -6.26
CA PRO A 73 -2.25 4.88 -6.64
C PRO A 73 -1.00 4.13 -6.15
N SER A 74 -1.00 3.65 -4.90
CA SER A 74 0.15 2.93 -4.34
C SER A 74 0.36 1.57 -4.99
N VAL A 75 -0.72 0.81 -5.27
CA VAL A 75 -0.61 -0.50 -5.92
C VAL A 75 -0.11 -0.33 -7.35
N ARG A 76 -0.66 0.62 -8.10
CA ARG A 76 -0.17 0.95 -9.45
C ARG A 76 1.31 1.28 -9.45
N ALA A 77 1.74 2.20 -8.59
CA ALA A 77 3.13 2.66 -8.56
C ALA A 77 4.10 1.53 -8.23
N ILE A 78 3.78 0.67 -7.26
CA ILE A 78 4.65 -0.45 -6.88
C ILE A 78 4.68 -1.51 -8.00
N LEU A 79 3.55 -1.89 -8.57
CA LEU A 79 3.53 -2.90 -9.63
C LEU A 79 4.24 -2.41 -10.89
N GLN A 80 4.10 -1.12 -11.25
CA GLN A 80 4.85 -0.51 -12.34
C GLN A 80 6.36 -0.45 -12.08
N GLN A 81 6.79 -0.32 -10.83
CA GLN A 81 8.21 -0.33 -10.48
C GLN A 81 8.82 -1.74 -10.51
N GLU A 82 8.10 -2.73 -9.99
CA GLU A 82 8.60 -4.11 -9.85
C GLU A 82 8.43 -4.96 -11.11
N GLU A 83 7.52 -4.56 -12.02
CA GLU A 83 7.25 -5.22 -13.30
C GLU A 83 7.12 -6.76 -13.23
N PRO A 84 6.22 -7.30 -12.39
CA PRO A 84 6.03 -8.73 -12.28
C PRO A 84 5.58 -9.36 -13.61
N LYS A 85 6.20 -10.48 -13.96
CA LYS A 85 5.93 -11.22 -15.22
C LYS A 85 4.60 -11.98 -15.20
N VAL A 86 4.03 -12.18 -14.01
CA VAL A 86 2.81 -12.95 -13.79
C VAL A 86 1.67 -12.05 -13.33
N GLY A 87 0.44 -12.55 -13.51
CA GLY A 87 -0.73 -11.94 -12.91
C GLY A 87 -0.70 -12.01 -11.39
N LEU A 88 -1.27 -11.02 -10.71
CA LEU A 88 -1.22 -10.92 -9.23
C LEU A 88 -2.59 -10.60 -8.64
N GLU A 89 -2.84 -11.15 -7.45
CA GLU A 89 -4.01 -10.92 -6.61
C GLU A 89 -3.65 -10.72 -5.14
#